data_AF-A0A819F2N6-F1
#
_entry.id   AF-A0A819F2N6-F1
#
_cell.length_a   1.000
_cell.length_b   1.000
_cell.length_c   1.000
_cell.angle_alpha   90.00
_cell.angle_beta   90.00
_cell.angle_gamma   90.00
#
_symmetry.space_group_name_H-M   'P 1'
#
loop_
_entity.id
_entity.type
_entity.pdbx_description
1 polymer ?
#
loop_
_entity_poly.entity_id
_entity_poly.type
_entity_poly.pdbx_seq_one_letter_code
_entity_poly.pdbx_strand_id
1 'polypeptide(L)'
;RTIFIIWAGANDYFYNITLPASIVVKSLINGINDLIQIGAKHILIVNLPPFEAYPATFRLSIRYYLKKLTLEHNRKLSISIRLLQWIFPDISFTLFDIYSLISNILINRATYGINSMNKCWDISNYTVVELCSTPDTYLFMDQYHFTTRIHQLIADAARKSLTQCNDIPYDTIVCFGDSNSDTGNVYKLTGYKWPVPPYYNGRFSNGKIWIERLGIHNLINNAYGSATSDNNLVRGSTIFNLTVPGVRQQIATYKTTIHSRKINFHRTLYVIWAGQNDYYYNLALA
;
A
#
# COMPACT_ATOMS: atom_id res chain seq x y z
N ARG A 1 10.77 -19.27 -4.48
CA ARG A 1 10.78 -18.06 -5.34
C ARG A 1 10.26 -16.91 -4.50
N THR A 2 10.78 -15.70 -4.66
CA THR A 2 10.22 -14.54 -3.95
C THR A 2 9.69 -13.52 -4.91
N ILE A 3 8.61 -12.94 -4.47
CA ILE A 3 7.93 -11.87 -5.14
C ILE A 3 8.18 -10.58 -4.39
N PHE A 4 8.60 -9.55 -5.12
CA PHE A 4 8.64 -8.12 -4.81
C PHE A 4 7.23 -7.52 -4.92
N ILE A 5 6.71 -6.77 -3.95
CA ILE A 5 5.36 -6.20 -3.88
C ILE A 5 5.40 -4.71 -3.54
N ILE A 6 5.17 -3.85 -4.53
CA ILE A 6 5.08 -2.38 -4.44
C ILE A 6 3.70 -1.84 -4.47
N TRP A 7 3.28 -1.08 -3.46
CA TRP A 7 2.08 -0.29 -3.56
C TRP A 7 2.11 0.96 -2.73
N ALA A 8 2.15 2.04 -3.47
CA ALA A 8 2.72 3.25 -2.97
C ALA A 8 2.24 4.51 -3.66
N GLY A 9 2.36 5.64 -2.98
CA GLY A 9 2.17 6.97 -3.54
C GLY A 9 1.04 7.78 -2.93
N ALA A 10 0.07 7.19 -2.21
CA ALA A 10 -1.00 8.01 -1.65
C ALA A 10 -0.48 8.97 -0.59
N ASN A 11 0.42 8.51 0.28
CA ASN A 11 0.92 9.35 1.37
C ASN A 11 1.70 10.55 0.81
N ASP A 12 2.33 10.44 -0.36
CA ASP A 12 2.92 11.59 -1.05
C ASP A 12 1.85 12.67 -1.31
N TYR A 13 0.67 12.26 -1.78
CA TYR A 13 -0.45 13.17 -2.03
C TYR A 13 -1.23 13.55 -0.76
N PHE A 14 -1.24 12.69 0.27
CA PHE A 14 -1.72 13.00 1.62
C PHE A 14 -1.01 14.26 2.11
N TYR A 15 0.31 14.17 2.17
CA TYR A 15 1.16 15.15 2.82
C TYR A 15 1.40 16.35 1.90
N ASN A 16 1.33 16.15 0.57
CA ASN A 16 1.42 17.23 -0.38
C ASN A 16 0.60 16.94 -1.65
N ILE A 17 -0.67 17.35 -1.62
CA ILE A 17 -1.62 17.18 -2.73
C ILE A 17 -1.17 17.86 -4.03
N THR A 18 -0.28 18.86 -3.96
CA THR A 18 0.20 19.60 -5.14
C THR A 18 1.29 18.86 -5.91
N LEU A 19 1.80 17.73 -5.39
CA LEU A 19 2.83 16.96 -6.07
C LEU A 19 2.36 16.46 -7.44
N PRO A 20 3.14 16.71 -8.51
CA PRO A 20 2.84 16.13 -9.81
C PRO A 20 2.94 14.60 -9.77
N ALA A 21 2.02 13.93 -10.47
CA ALA A 21 2.03 12.48 -10.59
C ALA A 21 3.35 11.92 -11.13
N SER A 22 4.03 12.66 -12.02
CA SER A 22 5.34 12.27 -12.56
C SER A 22 6.44 12.15 -11.51
N ILE A 23 6.43 12.98 -10.47
CA ILE A 23 7.48 12.99 -9.43
C ILE A 23 7.36 11.75 -8.54
N VAL A 24 6.14 11.45 -8.08
CA VAL A 24 5.87 10.27 -7.26
C VAL A 24 6.12 8.99 -8.07
N VAL A 25 5.62 8.90 -9.31
CA VAL A 25 5.89 7.73 -10.17
C VAL A 25 7.39 7.55 -10.40
N LYS A 26 8.15 8.62 -10.69
CA LYS A 26 9.60 8.53 -10.85
C LYS A 26 10.29 7.96 -9.60
N SER A 27 9.86 8.39 -8.41
CA SER A 27 10.38 7.85 -7.14
C SER A 27 10.14 6.35 -7.02
N LEU A 28 8.93 5.89 -7.34
CA LEU A 28 8.59 4.46 -7.33
C LEU A 28 9.42 3.67 -8.34
N ILE A 29 9.60 4.19 -9.57
CA ILE A 29 10.43 3.55 -10.59
C ILE A 29 11.89 3.48 -10.17
N ASN A 30 12.43 4.53 -9.53
CA ASN A 30 13.76 4.46 -8.94
C ASN A 30 13.82 3.35 -7.90
N GLY A 31 12.80 3.23 -7.05
CA GLY A 31 12.70 2.12 -6.10
C GLY A 31 12.68 0.74 -6.74
N ILE A 32 11.98 0.58 -7.86
CA ILE A 32 11.99 -0.67 -8.64
C ILE A 32 13.40 -0.93 -9.20
N ASN A 33 14.07 0.06 -9.78
CA ASN A 33 15.43 -0.08 -10.28
C ASN A 33 16.42 -0.49 -9.18
N ASP A 34 16.25 0.06 -7.97
CA ASP A 34 17.03 -0.33 -6.81
C ASP A 34 16.86 -1.81 -6.44
N LEU A 35 15.66 -2.36 -6.65
CA LEU A 35 15.40 -3.78 -6.44
C LEU A 35 16.05 -4.65 -7.51
N ILE A 36 15.94 -4.22 -8.76
CA ILE A 36 16.58 -4.89 -9.89
C ILE A 36 18.09 -5.02 -9.64
N GLN A 37 18.73 -3.97 -9.13
CA GLN A 37 20.16 -3.97 -8.79
C GLN A 37 20.55 -4.99 -7.71
N ILE A 38 19.66 -5.32 -6.78
CA ILE A 38 19.89 -6.40 -5.80
C ILE A 38 19.35 -7.75 -6.25
N GLY A 39 19.05 -7.86 -7.53
CA GLY A 39 18.75 -9.11 -8.21
C GLY A 39 17.28 -9.40 -8.43
N ALA A 40 16.35 -8.50 -8.09
CA ALA A 40 14.89 -8.73 -8.18
C ALA A 40 14.42 -9.30 -9.53
N LYS A 41 13.62 -10.38 -9.51
CA LYS A 41 13.16 -11.12 -10.70
C LYS A 41 11.65 -11.19 -10.85
N HIS A 42 10.88 -11.02 -9.77
CA HIS A 42 9.42 -11.07 -9.81
C HIS A 42 8.88 -9.89 -9.01
N ILE A 43 8.30 -8.89 -9.67
CA ILE A 43 7.87 -7.64 -9.05
C ILE A 43 6.40 -7.41 -9.34
N LEU A 44 5.56 -7.65 -8.35
CA LEU A 44 4.21 -7.13 -8.23
C LEU A 44 4.28 -5.64 -7.89
N ILE A 45 3.56 -4.82 -8.64
CA ILE A 45 3.33 -3.42 -8.38
C ILE A 45 1.82 -3.22 -8.34
N VAL A 46 1.27 -2.55 -7.33
CA VAL A 46 -0.12 -2.17 -7.23
C VAL A 46 -0.21 -0.67 -7.42
N ASN A 47 -1.13 -0.28 -8.29
CA ASN A 47 -1.43 1.12 -8.54
C ASN A 47 -2.21 1.76 -7.37
N LEU A 48 -2.62 3.01 -7.50
CA LEU A 48 -3.42 3.67 -6.48
C LEU A 48 -4.88 3.21 -6.57
N PRO A 49 -5.57 2.97 -5.44
CA PRO A 49 -7.03 2.79 -5.39
C PRO A 49 -7.76 4.08 -5.82
N PRO A 50 -9.09 4.07 -6.00
CA PRO A 50 -9.87 5.29 -6.23
C PRO A 50 -9.99 6.16 -4.97
N PHE A 51 -9.01 7.04 -4.72
CA PHE A 51 -9.00 7.93 -3.54
C PHE A 51 -10.19 8.90 -3.48
N GLU A 52 -10.79 9.20 -4.62
CA GLU A 52 -11.99 10.02 -4.66
C GLU A 52 -13.19 9.39 -3.93
N ALA A 53 -13.14 8.06 -3.69
CA ALA A 53 -14.18 7.31 -3.01
C ALA A 53 -13.94 7.13 -1.50
N TYR A 54 -12.80 7.60 -0.98
CA TYR A 54 -12.43 7.42 0.44
C TYR A 54 -13.30 8.30 1.34
N PRO A 55 -13.67 7.85 2.55
CA PRO A 55 -14.53 8.63 3.44
C PRO A 55 -13.97 10.00 3.82
N ALA A 56 -12.64 10.15 3.96
CA ALA A 56 -12.08 11.48 4.21
C ALA A 56 -12.15 12.43 3.01
N THR A 57 -12.37 11.91 1.80
CA THR A 57 -12.61 12.75 0.63
C THR A 57 -14.09 13.15 0.59
N PHE A 58 -14.50 14.09 1.44
CA PHE A 58 -15.91 14.52 1.53
C PHE A 58 -16.27 15.71 0.62
N ARG A 59 -15.30 16.59 0.29
CA ARG A 59 -15.55 17.77 -0.57
C ARG A 59 -15.56 17.40 -2.06
N LEU A 60 -16.60 17.81 -2.78
CA LEU A 60 -16.76 17.52 -4.21
C LEU A 60 -15.60 18.02 -5.08
N SER A 61 -15.09 19.22 -4.83
CA SER A 61 -13.95 19.78 -5.56
C SER A 61 -12.69 18.94 -5.40
N ILE A 62 -12.44 18.45 -4.18
CA ILE A 62 -11.32 17.57 -3.87
C ILE A 62 -11.53 16.21 -4.56
N ARG A 63 -12.72 15.61 -4.50
CA ARG A 63 -13.03 14.34 -5.21
C ARG A 63 -12.67 14.40 -6.69
N TYR A 64 -13.08 15.47 -7.38
CA TYR A 64 -12.79 15.64 -8.80
C TYR A 64 -11.29 15.74 -9.08
N TYR A 65 -10.58 16.53 -8.27
CA TYR A 65 -9.13 16.66 -8.38
C TYR A 65 -8.41 15.33 -8.14
N LEU A 66 -8.78 14.61 -7.07
CA LEU A 66 -8.18 13.33 -6.72
C LEU A 66 -8.42 12.24 -7.74
N LYS A 67 -9.61 12.20 -8.34
CA LYS A 67 -9.88 11.29 -9.44
C LYS A 67 -8.93 11.51 -10.60
N LYS A 68 -8.73 12.78 -11.00
CA LYS A 68 -7.77 13.12 -12.08
C LYS A 68 -6.35 12.74 -11.72
N LEU A 69 -5.91 13.10 -10.50
CA LEU A 69 -4.57 12.80 -10.00
C LEU A 69 -4.30 11.29 -9.96
N THR A 70 -5.24 10.52 -9.41
CA THR A 70 -5.17 9.06 -9.28
C THR A 70 -5.08 8.40 -10.65
N LEU A 71 -5.94 8.79 -11.59
CA LEU A 71 -5.93 8.28 -12.96
C LEU A 71 -4.63 8.66 -13.70
N GLU A 72 -4.12 9.88 -13.50
CA GLU A 72 -2.86 10.30 -14.11
C GLU A 72 -1.67 9.50 -13.56
N HIS A 73 -1.58 9.33 -12.24
CA HIS A 73 -0.56 8.50 -11.60
C HIS A 73 -0.62 7.07 -12.13
N ASN A 74 -1.80 6.44 -12.10
CA ASN A 74 -1.98 5.05 -12.52
C ASN A 74 -1.60 4.86 -14.00
N ARG A 75 -1.95 5.81 -14.86
CA ARG A 75 -1.55 5.82 -16.27
C ARG A 75 -0.04 5.91 -16.44
N LYS A 76 0.63 6.85 -15.75
CA LYS A 76 2.08 7.02 -15.82
C LYS A 76 2.82 5.80 -15.27
N LEU A 77 2.38 5.25 -14.14
CA LEU A 77 2.94 4.04 -13.55
C LEU A 77 2.83 2.86 -14.52
N SER A 78 1.67 2.66 -15.14
CA SER A 78 1.44 1.60 -16.13
C SER A 78 2.37 1.74 -17.36
N ILE A 79 2.56 2.98 -17.86
CA ILE A 79 3.52 3.25 -18.95
C ILE A 79 4.95 2.90 -18.52
N SER A 80 5.37 3.35 -17.33
CA SER A 80 6.70 3.09 -16.83
C SER A 80 6.97 1.59 -16.60
N ILE A 81 5.99 0.83 -16.13
CA ILE A 81 6.13 -0.63 -15.96
C ILE A 81 6.28 -1.33 -17.32
N ARG A 82 5.52 -0.92 -18.36
CA ARG A 82 5.71 -1.45 -19.72
C ARG A 82 7.11 -1.19 -20.27
N LEU A 83 7.67 -0.01 -19.98
CA LEU A 83 9.05 0.30 -20.34
C LEU A 83 10.05 -0.60 -19.60
N LEU A 84 9.86 -0.83 -18.30
CA LEU A 84 10.71 -1.75 -17.53
C LEU A 84 10.64 -3.19 -18.05
N GLN A 85 9.45 -3.68 -18.43
CA GLN A 85 9.27 -4.99 -19.06
C GLN A 85 10.06 -5.11 -20.37
N TRP A 86 10.13 -4.03 -21.16
CA TRP A 86 10.91 -4.00 -22.40
C TRP A 86 12.42 -3.95 -22.15
N ILE A 87 12.87 -3.17 -21.15
CA ILE A 87 14.29 -3.01 -20.80
C ILE A 87 14.85 -4.27 -20.11
N PHE A 88 14.03 -4.95 -19.31
CA PHE A 88 14.43 -6.11 -18.50
C PHE A 88 13.56 -7.34 -18.80
N PRO A 89 13.71 -7.96 -19.98
CA PRO A 89 12.86 -9.09 -20.40
C PRO A 89 12.96 -10.32 -19.48
N ASP A 90 14.06 -10.47 -18.74
CA ASP A 90 14.29 -11.56 -17.79
C ASP A 90 13.67 -11.32 -16.40
N ILE A 91 12.96 -10.19 -16.22
CA ILE A 91 12.30 -9.84 -14.96
C ILE A 91 10.79 -9.83 -15.19
N SER A 92 10.08 -10.58 -14.38
CA SER A 92 8.62 -10.58 -14.35
C SER A 92 8.14 -9.33 -13.60
N PHE A 93 7.36 -8.49 -14.27
CA PHE A 93 6.65 -7.38 -13.66
C PHE A 93 5.14 -7.62 -13.77
N THR A 94 4.44 -7.66 -12.64
CA THR A 94 3.00 -7.81 -12.55
C THR A 94 2.40 -6.51 -12.04
N LEU A 95 1.60 -5.82 -12.84
CA LEU A 95 0.79 -4.70 -12.37
C LEU A 95 -0.55 -5.24 -11.83
N PHE A 96 -0.76 -5.18 -10.52
CA PHE A 96 -2.03 -5.45 -9.88
C PHE A 96 -2.88 -4.17 -9.87
N ASP A 97 -4.02 -4.22 -10.53
CA ASP A 97 -4.91 -3.07 -10.69
C ASP A 97 -5.92 -2.98 -9.53
N ILE A 98 -5.48 -2.43 -8.40
CA ILE A 98 -6.35 -2.20 -7.25
C ILE A 98 -7.42 -1.14 -7.56
N TYR A 99 -7.13 -0.18 -8.44
CA TYR A 99 -8.11 0.81 -8.85
C TYR A 99 -9.37 0.15 -9.41
N SER A 100 -9.19 -0.75 -10.39
CA SER A 100 -10.29 -1.47 -11.02
C SER A 100 -10.98 -2.42 -10.04
N LEU A 101 -10.22 -3.12 -9.18
CA LEU A 101 -10.80 -4.00 -8.16
C LEU A 101 -11.73 -3.25 -7.20
N ILE A 102 -11.25 -2.16 -6.61
CA ILE A 102 -12.04 -1.36 -5.65
C ILE A 102 -13.20 -0.68 -6.36
N SER A 103 -13.00 -0.15 -7.57
CA SER A 103 -14.10 0.43 -8.38
C SER A 103 -15.21 -0.59 -8.64
N ASN A 104 -14.84 -1.83 -8.96
CA ASN A 104 -15.80 -2.91 -9.16
C ASN A 104 -16.53 -3.29 -7.86
N ILE A 105 -15.83 -3.32 -6.72
CA ILE A 105 -16.47 -3.55 -5.41
C ILE A 105 -17.44 -2.41 -5.07
N LEU A 106 -17.09 -1.15 -5.33
CA LEU A 106 -17.98 0.00 -5.08
C LEU A 106 -19.31 -0.12 -5.85
N ILE A 107 -19.23 -0.51 -7.13
CA ILE A 107 -20.39 -0.68 -8.02
C ILE A 107 -21.20 -1.92 -7.61
N ASN A 108 -20.54 -3.06 -7.43
CA ASN A 108 -21.18 -4.37 -7.22
C ASN A 108 -21.19 -4.82 -5.75
N ARG A 109 -21.12 -3.89 -4.79
CA ARG A 109 -20.86 -4.14 -3.36
C ARG A 109 -21.69 -5.26 -2.72
N ALA A 110 -22.96 -5.38 -3.08
CA ALA A 110 -23.85 -6.42 -2.55
C ALA A 110 -23.35 -7.84 -2.86
N THR A 111 -22.76 -8.07 -4.04
CA THR A 111 -22.21 -9.39 -4.41
C THR A 111 -20.97 -9.76 -3.61
N TYR A 112 -20.29 -8.76 -3.03
CA TYR A 112 -19.12 -8.92 -2.17
C TYR A 112 -19.48 -9.03 -0.68
N GLY A 113 -20.76 -8.88 -0.33
CA GLY A 113 -21.25 -8.81 1.05
C GLY A 113 -21.01 -7.46 1.72
N ILE A 114 -20.81 -6.40 0.93
CA ILE A 114 -20.53 -5.05 1.41
C ILE A 114 -21.80 -4.20 1.32
N ASN A 115 -22.27 -3.68 2.47
CA ASN A 115 -23.49 -2.90 2.58
C ASN A 115 -23.24 -1.40 2.83
N SER A 116 -22.03 -1.01 3.21
CA SER A 116 -21.67 0.39 3.49
C SER A 116 -20.37 0.81 2.82
N MET A 117 -20.37 2.01 2.23
CA MET A 117 -19.21 2.70 1.67
C MET A 117 -18.68 3.81 2.61
N ASN A 118 -19.30 3.99 3.77
CA ASN A 118 -18.82 4.89 4.81
C ASN A 118 -17.74 4.20 5.66
N LYS A 119 -17.08 4.97 6.55
CA LYS A 119 -16.20 4.41 7.59
C LYS A 119 -17.04 3.63 8.64
N CYS A 120 -16.54 2.49 9.10
CA CYS A 120 -17.14 1.72 10.20
C CYS A 120 -16.77 2.30 11.57
N TRP A 121 -15.54 2.77 11.72
CA TRP A 121 -14.98 3.36 12.92
C TRP A 121 -14.87 4.85 12.70
N ASP A 122 -15.50 5.61 13.58
CA ASP A 122 -15.23 7.03 13.68
C ASP A 122 -14.10 7.25 14.69
N ILE A 123 -12.94 7.66 14.17
CA ILE A 123 -11.75 7.95 14.95
C ILE A 123 -11.42 9.42 14.71
N SER A 124 -11.54 10.23 15.75
CA SER A 124 -11.26 11.66 15.73
C SER A 124 -10.14 11.99 16.70
N ASN A 125 -9.15 12.77 16.28
CA ASN A 125 -7.96 13.09 17.08
C ASN A 125 -7.30 11.85 17.71
N TYR A 126 -7.28 10.73 16.97
CA TYR A 126 -6.74 9.44 17.43
C TYR A 126 -7.46 8.82 18.63
N THR A 127 -8.67 9.29 18.91
CA THR A 127 -9.58 8.75 19.91
C THR A 127 -10.79 8.11 19.22
N VAL A 128 -11.23 6.97 19.74
CA VAL A 128 -12.40 6.26 19.24
C VAL A 128 -13.64 7.02 19.67
N VAL A 129 -14.41 7.50 18.70
CA VAL A 129 -15.70 8.15 18.91
C VAL A 129 -16.82 7.13 18.80
N GLU A 130 -16.79 6.30 17.75
CA GLU A 130 -17.80 5.27 17.50
C GLU A 130 -17.20 4.07 16.79
N LEU A 131 -17.68 2.86 17.14
CA LEU A 131 -17.34 1.61 16.48
C LEU A 131 -18.60 0.90 15.99
N CYS A 132 -18.68 0.60 14.70
CA CYS A 132 -19.73 -0.28 14.19
C CYS A 132 -19.52 -1.74 14.65
N SER A 133 -20.60 -2.49 14.82
CA SER A 133 -20.58 -3.89 15.27
C SER A 133 -20.30 -4.90 14.14
N THR A 134 -20.42 -4.49 12.87
CA THR A 134 -20.29 -5.38 11.70
C THR A 134 -19.23 -4.89 10.71
N PRO A 135 -17.95 -4.74 11.11
CA PRO A 135 -16.92 -4.17 10.25
C PRO A 135 -16.71 -4.95 8.94
N ASP A 136 -17.01 -6.26 8.92
CA ASP A 136 -16.85 -7.08 7.71
C ASP A 136 -17.86 -6.77 6.61
N THR A 137 -18.92 -5.98 6.88
CA THR A 137 -19.87 -5.52 5.85
C THR A 137 -19.52 -4.13 5.29
N TYR A 138 -18.44 -3.51 5.78
CA TYR A 138 -18.00 -2.18 5.37
C TYR A 138 -16.81 -2.26 4.42
N LEU A 139 -16.74 -1.33 3.47
CA LEU A 139 -15.56 -1.19 2.62
C LEU A 139 -14.38 -0.58 3.39
N PHE A 140 -14.66 0.46 4.17
CA PHE A 140 -13.66 1.20 4.93
C PHE A 140 -13.82 0.96 6.43
N MET A 141 -12.72 0.63 7.08
CA MET A 141 -12.66 0.49 8.53
C MET A 141 -12.67 1.88 9.18
N ASP A 142 -11.76 2.78 8.80
CA ASP A 142 -11.76 4.19 9.23
C ASP A 142 -11.87 5.09 7.99
N GLN A 143 -11.50 6.36 8.11
CA GLN A 143 -11.61 7.27 6.97
C GLN A 143 -10.61 7.00 5.83
N TYR A 144 -9.60 6.17 6.09
CA TYR A 144 -8.43 5.92 5.26
C TYR A 144 -8.29 4.46 4.81
N HIS A 145 -8.59 3.50 5.69
CA HIS A 145 -8.13 2.12 5.55
C HIS A 145 -9.26 1.15 5.27
N PHE A 146 -8.91 0.07 4.57
CA PHE A 146 -9.83 -1.01 4.27
C PHE A 146 -10.09 -1.94 5.46
N THR A 147 -11.27 -2.54 5.48
CA THR A 147 -11.59 -3.62 6.43
C THR A 147 -10.84 -4.90 6.08
N THR A 148 -10.72 -5.81 7.04
CA THR A 148 -10.08 -7.11 6.84
C THR A 148 -10.81 -7.95 5.77
N ARG A 149 -12.12 -7.73 5.60
CA ARG A 149 -12.91 -8.31 4.50
C ARG A 149 -12.42 -7.82 3.14
N ILE A 150 -12.22 -6.52 2.98
CA ILE A 150 -11.68 -5.98 1.74
C ILE A 150 -10.25 -6.44 1.51
N HIS A 151 -9.40 -6.48 2.55
CA HIS A 151 -8.07 -7.07 2.45
C HIS A 151 -8.08 -8.54 1.99
N GLN A 152 -9.07 -9.33 2.39
CA GLN A 152 -9.25 -10.69 1.87
C GLN A 152 -9.54 -10.69 0.37
N LEU A 153 -10.45 -9.85 -0.11
CA LEU A 153 -10.78 -9.73 -1.53
C LEU A 153 -9.57 -9.26 -2.36
N ILE A 154 -8.78 -8.33 -1.82
CA ILE A 154 -7.51 -7.87 -2.39
C ILE A 154 -6.53 -9.03 -2.52
N ALA A 155 -6.35 -9.82 -1.45
CA ALA A 155 -5.46 -10.98 -1.48
C ALA A 155 -5.91 -12.05 -2.47
N ASP A 156 -7.21 -12.33 -2.55
CA ASP A 156 -7.77 -13.32 -3.49
C ASP A 156 -7.55 -12.88 -4.95
N ALA A 157 -7.75 -11.59 -5.25
CA ALA A 157 -7.49 -11.04 -6.57
C ALA A 157 -5.99 -11.01 -6.91
N ALA A 158 -5.15 -10.57 -5.97
CA ALA A 158 -3.71 -10.56 -6.13
C ALA A 158 -3.17 -11.97 -6.38
N ARG A 159 -3.60 -12.99 -5.62
CA ARG A 159 -3.22 -14.39 -5.85
C ARG A 159 -3.52 -14.84 -7.28
N LYS A 160 -4.69 -14.50 -7.83
CA LYS A 160 -5.04 -14.83 -9.22
C LYS A 160 -4.10 -14.17 -10.24
N SER A 161 -3.65 -12.94 -9.99
CA SER A 161 -2.66 -12.25 -10.83
C SER A 161 -1.27 -12.89 -10.77
N LEU A 162 -0.97 -13.68 -9.74
CA LEU A 162 0.32 -14.34 -9.53
C LEU A 162 0.37 -15.79 -10.05
N THR A 163 -0.78 -16.41 -10.34
CA THR A 163 -0.87 -17.82 -10.72
C THR A 163 -1.09 -18.06 -12.22
N GLN A 164 -0.92 -17.03 -13.06
CA GLN A 164 -1.02 -17.20 -14.51
C GLN A 164 0.26 -17.87 -15.03
N CYS A 165 0.14 -19.17 -15.38
CA CYS A 165 1.13 -20.10 -15.98
C CYS A 165 1.82 -21.06 -14.99
N ASN A 166 1.22 -22.25 -14.74
CA ASN A 166 1.85 -23.49 -14.23
C ASN A 166 2.97 -23.33 -13.16
N ASP A 167 2.82 -22.38 -12.24
CA ASP A 167 3.96 -21.80 -11.55
C ASP A 167 4.36 -22.55 -10.26
N ILE A 168 5.66 -22.80 -10.14
CA ILE A 168 6.33 -23.19 -8.91
C ILE A 168 6.02 -22.13 -7.84
N PRO A 169 5.47 -22.48 -6.66
CA PRO A 169 4.96 -21.53 -5.70
C PRO A 169 6.05 -20.56 -5.19
N TYR A 170 5.66 -19.29 -5.03
CA TYR A 170 6.45 -18.34 -4.23
C TYR A 170 6.48 -18.85 -2.78
N ASP A 171 7.67 -18.91 -2.18
CA ASP A 171 7.88 -19.39 -0.81
C ASP A 171 8.15 -18.24 0.17
N THR A 172 8.45 -17.05 -0.37
CA THR A 172 8.70 -15.85 0.40
C THR A 172 8.04 -14.64 -0.24
N ILE A 173 7.54 -13.75 0.60
CA ILE A 173 7.15 -12.37 0.32
C ILE A 173 8.12 -11.53 1.13
N VAL A 174 8.63 -10.46 0.56
CA VAL A 174 9.14 -9.34 1.35
C VAL A 174 8.03 -8.24 1.38
N CYS A 175 8.11 -7.15 2.09
CA CYS A 175 7.15 -6.04 1.94
C CYS A 175 7.97 -4.78 2.14
N PHE A 176 7.88 -3.72 1.33
CA PHE A 176 8.12 -2.39 1.89
C PHE A 176 6.71 -1.73 1.97
N GLY A 177 6.47 -0.54 2.48
CA GLY A 177 5.23 0.23 2.32
C GLY A 177 4.53 0.94 3.42
N ASP A 178 3.25 1.24 3.27
CA ASP A 178 2.43 2.08 4.15
C ASP A 178 1.65 1.30 5.22
N SER A 179 0.40 1.65 5.48
CA SER A 179 -0.51 1.10 6.48
C SER A 179 -1.25 -0.19 6.08
N ASN A 180 -1.83 -0.30 4.88
CA ASN A 180 -2.44 -1.54 4.33
C ASN A 180 -1.59 -2.83 4.28
N SER A 181 -0.28 -2.75 4.43
CA SER A 181 0.65 -3.88 4.46
C SER A 181 1.64 -3.76 5.61
N ASP A 182 1.49 -2.79 6.52
CA ASP A 182 2.26 -2.75 7.76
C ASP A 182 1.67 -3.75 8.76
N THR A 183 2.47 -4.77 9.10
CA THR A 183 2.12 -5.82 10.06
C THR A 183 2.51 -5.49 11.51
N GLY A 184 2.81 -4.23 11.83
CA GLY A 184 3.10 -3.72 13.17
C GLY A 184 4.46 -3.05 13.36
N ASN A 185 5.13 -2.65 12.28
CA ASN A 185 6.39 -1.89 12.32
C ASN A 185 6.20 -0.49 12.89
N VAL A 186 5.14 0.24 12.51
CA VAL A 186 4.80 1.52 13.17
C VAL A 186 4.38 1.31 14.62
N TYR A 187 3.65 0.22 14.91
CA TYR A 187 3.31 -0.15 16.29
C TYR A 187 4.56 -0.32 17.15
N LYS A 188 5.58 -1.02 16.66
CA LYS A 188 6.87 -1.14 17.36
C LYS A 188 7.62 0.20 17.45
N LEU A 189 7.67 0.96 16.35
CA LEU A 189 8.37 2.24 16.28
C LEU A 189 7.86 3.24 17.32
N THR A 190 6.55 3.23 17.57
CA THR A 190 5.90 4.14 18.54
C THR A 190 5.98 3.64 19.98
N GLY A 191 6.70 2.55 20.25
CA GLY A 191 6.74 1.91 21.56
C GLY A 191 5.39 1.32 21.94
N TYR A 192 4.70 0.70 20.97
CA TYR A 192 3.39 0.05 21.11
C TYR A 192 2.24 1.02 21.41
N LYS A 193 2.33 2.26 20.90
CA LYS A 193 1.34 3.32 21.15
C LYS A 193 0.44 3.65 19.97
N TRP A 194 0.80 3.24 18.75
CA TRP A 194 -0.03 3.47 17.57
C TRP A 194 0.32 2.53 16.40
N PRO A 195 -0.66 1.90 15.73
CA PRO A 195 -2.08 1.88 16.08
C PRO A 195 -2.36 0.91 17.26
N VAL A 196 -3.19 1.34 18.20
CA VAL A 196 -3.64 0.57 19.38
C VAL A 196 -5.08 0.08 19.20
N PRO A 197 -5.62 -0.83 20.04
CA PRO A 197 -7.03 -1.23 19.94
C PRO A 197 -7.97 -0.03 19.72
N PRO A 198 -8.95 -0.13 18.81
CA PRO A 198 -9.53 -1.36 18.24
C PRO A 198 -8.76 -1.97 17.06
N TYR A 199 -7.70 -1.31 16.57
CA TYR A 199 -6.86 -1.83 15.50
C TYR A 199 -6.25 -3.19 15.87
N TYR A 200 -6.23 -4.12 14.90
CA TYR A 200 -5.85 -5.50 15.15
C TYR A 200 -4.34 -5.66 15.31
N ASN A 201 -3.86 -5.86 16.54
CA ASN A 201 -2.45 -6.18 16.85
C ASN A 201 -1.44 -5.26 16.13
N GLY A 202 -1.69 -3.95 16.11
CA GLY A 202 -0.80 -2.98 15.47
C GLY A 202 -0.93 -2.85 13.95
N ARG A 203 -1.95 -3.44 13.32
CA ARG A 203 -2.28 -3.24 11.89
C ARG A 203 -3.31 -2.13 11.74
N PHE A 204 -3.25 -1.39 10.64
CA PHE A 204 -4.26 -0.39 10.27
C PHE A 204 -5.53 -1.03 9.68
N SER A 205 -6.05 -2.06 10.34
CA SER A 205 -7.27 -2.77 9.95
C SER A 205 -7.89 -3.46 11.17
N ASN A 206 -9.15 -3.90 11.05
CA ASN A 206 -9.85 -4.67 12.08
C ASN A 206 -9.46 -6.17 12.11
N GLY A 207 -8.45 -6.58 11.34
CA GLY A 207 -7.99 -7.96 11.26
C GLY A 207 -6.71 -8.10 10.44
N LYS A 208 -6.43 -9.33 9.97
CA LYS A 208 -5.30 -9.61 9.07
C LYS A 208 -5.42 -8.82 7.77
N ILE A 209 -4.31 -8.26 7.30
CA ILE A 209 -4.25 -7.50 6.05
C ILE A 209 -3.88 -8.38 4.86
N TRP A 210 -4.00 -7.85 3.65
CA TRP A 210 -3.96 -8.65 2.41
C TRP A 210 -2.65 -9.44 2.25
N ILE A 211 -1.51 -8.86 2.64
CA ILE A 211 -0.19 -9.48 2.52
C ILE A 211 -0.09 -10.78 3.34
N GLU A 212 -0.73 -10.81 4.52
CA GLU A 212 -0.78 -11.98 5.41
C GLU A 212 -1.74 -13.05 4.88
N ARG A 213 -2.59 -12.69 3.92
CA ARG A 213 -3.59 -13.55 3.31
C ARG A 213 -3.15 -14.09 1.95
N LEU A 214 -1.96 -13.76 1.45
CA LEU A 214 -1.48 -14.27 0.16
C LEU A 214 -1.13 -15.77 0.15
N GLY A 215 -1.08 -16.43 1.31
CA GLY A 215 -0.82 -17.88 1.40
C GLY A 215 0.64 -18.27 1.23
N ILE A 216 1.57 -17.31 1.34
CA ILE A 216 3.01 -17.53 1.28
C ILE A 216 3.58 -17.39 2.69
N HIS A 217 4.27 -18.42 3.18
CA HIS A 217 4.60 -18.56 4.59
C HIS A 217 5.70 -17.63 5.10
N ASN A 218 6.75 -17.37 4.31
CA ASN A 218 7.83 -16.50 4.75
C ASN A 218 7.53 -15.05 4.37
N LEU A 219 7.23 -14.20 5.36
CA LEU A 219 6.98 -12.77 5.14
C LEU A 219 8.08 -11.92 5.78
N ILE A 220 8.83 -11.20 4.96
CA ILE A 220 9.82 -10.21 5.38
C ILE A 220 9.23 -8.81 5.24
N ASN A 221 8.51 -8.34 6.25
CA ASN A 221 7.79 -7.07 6.17
C ASN A 221 8.62 -5.87 6.65
N ASN A 222 8.78 -4.87 5.80
CA ASN A 222 9.48 -3.61 6.07
C ASN A 222 8.58 -2.41 5.74
N ALA A 223 7.28 -2.63 5.62
CA ALA A 223 6.28 -1.58 5.50
C ALA A 223 6.09 -0.84 6.82
N TYR A 224 5.86 0.46 6.76
CA TYR A 224 5.54 1.33 7.87
C TYR A 224 4.33 2.18 7.49
N GLY A 225 3.28 2.13 8.30
CA GLY A 225 2.17 3.09 8.22
C GLY A 225 2.64 4.53 8.00
N SER A 226 1.92 5.27 7.15
CA SER A 226 2.26 6.65 6.72
C SER A 226 3.49 6.81 5.82
N ALA A 227 4.17 5.74 5.41
CA ALA A 227 5.31 5.88 4.50
C ALA A 227 4.89 6.48 3.16
N THR A 228 5.70 7.40 2.65
CA THR A 228 5.62 7.99 1.30
C THR A 228 6.53 7.24 0.32
N SER A 229 6.52 7.59 -0.97
CA SER A 229 7.44 7.04 -1.96
C SER A 229 8.90 7.39 -1.65
N ASP A 230 9.18 8.55 -1.05
CA ASP A 230 10.53 8.95 -0.64
C ASP A 230 10.43 10.09 0.38
N ASN A 231 11.07 9.92 1.54
CA ASN A 231 11.16 10.99 2.53
C ASN A 231 11.92 12.23 2.03
N ASN A 232 12.77 12.10 1.00
CA ASN A 232 13.43 13.24 0.36
C ASN A 232 12.47 14.06 -0.51
N LEU A 233 11.35 13.47 -0.94
CA LEU A 233 10.29 14.19 -1.64
C LEU A 233 9.31 14.78 -0.63
N VAL A 234 8.71 13.91 0.17
CA VAL A 234 7.77 14.29 1.22
C VAL A 234 7.93 13.33 2.39
N ARG A 235 8.10 13.87 3.59
CA ARG A 235 8.36 13.09 4.80
C ARG A 235 7.08 12.43 5.32
N GLY A 236 7.09 11.10 5.38
CA GLY A 236 6.07 10.34 6.12
C GLY A 236 6.28 10.43 7.62
N SER A 237 5.20 10.50 8.41
CA SER A 237 5.31 10.53 9.87
C SER A 237 4.14 9.88 10.61
N THR A 238 4.42 9.43 11.83
CA THR A 238 3.41 8.98 12.78
C THR A 238 2.64 10.15 13.38
N ILE A 239 1.57 9.83 14.10
CA ILE A 239 0.76 10.80 14.85
C ILE A 239 1.55 11.52 15.95
N PHE A 240 2.67 10.95 16.38
CA PHE A 240 3.60 11.53 17.35
C PHE A 240 4.76 12.29 16.66
N ASN A 241 4.60 12.62 15.37
CA ASN A 241 5.59 13.29 14.54
C ASN A 241 6.91 12.51 14.33
N LEU A 242 6.99 11.24 14.76
CA LEU A 242 8.13 10.38 14.47
C LEU A 242 8.17 10.07 12.97
N THR A 243 9.33 10.29 12.34
CA THR A 243 9.53 9.97 10.92
C THR A 243 9.45 8.46 10.70
N VAL A 244 8.64 8.04 9.72
CA VAL A 244 8.65 6.66 9.21
C VAL A 244 9.49 6.61 7.93
N PRO A 245 10.21 5.51 7.64
CA PRO A 245 10.97 5.42 6.41
C PRO A 245 10.01 5.36 5.21
N GLY A 246 10.21 6.20 4.19
CA GLY A 246 9.53 6.06 2.90
C GLY A 246 10.02 4.84 2.14
N VAL A 247 9.33 4.44 1.06
CA VAL A 247 9.70 3.34 0.12
C VAL A 247 11.21 3.30 -0.08
N ARG A 248 11.79 4.43 -0.55
CA ARG A 248 13.20 4.53 -0.93
C ARG A 248 14.14 4.22 0.24
N GLN A 249 13.79 4.65 1.45
CA GLN A 249 14.56 4.36 2.66
C GLN A 249 14.38 2.91 3.08
N GLN A 250 13.17 2.36 2.99
CA GLN A 250 12.90 0.97 3.32
C GLN A 250 13.71 0.01 2.40
N ILE A 251 13.85 0.32 1.10
CA ILE A 251 14.78 -0.41 0.19
C ILE A 251 16.21 -0.30 0.68
N ALA A 252 16.65 0.91 0.99
CA ALA A 252 18.04 1.18 1.30
C ALA A 252 18.45 0.39 2.55
N THR A 253 17.63 0.43 3.59
CA THR A 253 17.80 -0.40 4.80
C THR A 253 17.77 -1.89 4.49
N TYR A 254 16.94 -2.29 3.52
CA TYR A 254 16.90 -3.68 3.12
C TYR A 254 18.17 -4.15 2.42
N LYS A 255 18.68 -3.35 1.47
CA LYS A 255 19.92 -3.62 0.75
C LYS A 255 21.09 -3.85 1.70
N THR A 256 21.14 -3.12 2.82
CA THR A 256 22.23 -3.28 3.80
C THR A 256 22.05 -4.51 4.69
N THR A 257 20.81 -4.94 4.96
CA THR A 257 20.52 -6.08 5.86
C THR A 257 20.36 -7.41 5.13
N ILE A 258 20.45 -7.41 3.80
CA ILE A 258 20.23 -8.58 2.96
C ILE A 258 21.27 -9.70 3.18
N HIS A 259 22.55 -9.32 3.33
CA HIS A 259 23.67 -10.24 3.42
C HIS A 259 23.74 -10.97 4.76
N SER A 260 23.22 -10.36 5.83
CA SER A 260 23.19 -10.97 7.16
C SER A 260 22.10 -12.03 7.34
N ARG A 261 21.13 -12.11 6.42
CA ARG A 261 19.95 -13.00 6.56
C ARG A 261 20.13 -14.39 5.94
N LYS A 262 21.32 -14.75 5.42
CA LYS A 262 21.61 -16.05 4.74
C LYS A 262 20.54 -16.46 3.73
N ILE A 263 20.09 -15.52 2.91
CA ILE A 263 18.98 -15.73 1.99
C ILE A 263 19.50 -16.45 0.74
N ASN A 264 18.88 -17.58 0.38
CA ASN A 264 19.29 -18.38 -0.78
C ASN A 264 18.90 -17.64 -2.07
N PHE A 265 19.89 -17.09 -2.78
CA PHE A 265 19.69 -16.29 -3.99
C PHE A 265 19.10 -17.05 -5.20
N HIS A 266 19.00 -18.38 -5.16
CA HIS A 266 18.25 -19.19 -6.13
C HIS A 266 16.78 -19.44 -5.75
N ARG A 267 16.39 -19.16 -4.49
CA ARG A 267 15.04 -19.42 -3.98
C ARG A 267 14.37 -18.21 -3.33
N THR A 268 15.10 -17.13 -3.01
CA THR A 268 14.55 -16.01 -2.24
C THR A 268 15.08 -14.61 -2.61
N LEU A 269 14.20 -13.60 -2.69
CA LEU A 269 14.38 -12.30 -3.37
C LEU A 269 13.25 -11.24 -3.13
N TYR A 270 13.38 -10.43 -2.06
CA TYR A 270 13.11 -8.99 -1.72
C TYR A 270 11.83 -8.24 -2.22
N VAL A 271 11.38 -7.05 -1.69
CA VAL A 271 10.06 -6.37 -2.01
C VAL A 271 9.94 -4.93 -1.47
N ILE A 272 9.52 -3.89 -2.26
CA ILE A 272 9.05 -2.53 -1.80
C ILE A 272 7.61 -2.25 -1.88
N TRP A 273 6.93 -1.53 -0.97
CA TRP A 273 5.62 -0.81 -1.11
C TRP A 273 5.70 0.62 -0.43
N ALA A 274 4.71 1.58 -0.48
CA ALA A 274 4.33 2.75 0.40
C ALA A 274 3.31 3.86 -0.06
N GLY A 275 2.03 3.75 0.27
CA GLY A 275 1.02 4.78 0.56
C GLY A 275 -0.44 4.50 0.10
N GLN A 276 -1.40 4.24 1.01
CA GLN A 276 -2.76 4.81 1.12
C GLN A 276 -2.82 5.63 2.43
N ASN A 277 -3.44 6.82 2.41
CA ASN A 277 -4.10 7.60 3.48
C ASN A 277 -4.31 9.07 2.99
N ASP A 278 -5.08 9.92 3.69
CA ASP A 278 -5.89 11.07 3.21
C ASP A 278 -5.42 12.54 3.40
N TYR A 279 -6.23 13.43 2.86
CA TYR A 279 -6.02 14.83 2.61
C TYR A 279 -6.45 15.70 3.78
N TYR A 280 -5.53 16.47 4.39
CA TYR A 280 -5.76 17.86 4.87
C TYR A 280 -4.55 18.36 5.66
N TYR A 281 -3.83 19.35 5.11
CA TYR A 281 -3.18 20.49 5.80
C TYR A 281 -2.69 21.45 4.70
N ASN A 282 -3.54 22.39 4.25
CA ASN A 282 -3.13 23.67 3.61
C ASN A 282 -4.26 24.57 3.04
N LEU A 283 -5.55 24.31 3.29
CA LEU A 283 -6.62 25.24 2.86
C LEU A 283 -7.10 26.19 3.97
N ALA A 284 -6.18 26.63 4.83
CA ALA A 284 -6.41 27.73 5.77
C ALA A 284 -5.58 28.96 5.37
N LEU A 285 -5.53 29.29 4.08
CA LEU A 285 -5.10 30.59 3.53
C LEU A 285 -5.80 30.81 2.17
N ALA A 286 -7.10 31.06 2.23
CA ALA A 286 -7.88 31.80 1.23
C ALA A 286 -9.12 32.38 1.92
#